data_AF-A0A836SA18-F1
#
_entry.id   AF-A0A836SA18-F1
#
_cell.length_a   1.000
_cell.length_b   1.000
_cell.length_c   1.000
_cell.angle_alpha   90.00
_cell.angle_beta   90.00
_cell.angle_gamma   90.00
#
_symmetry.space_group_name_H-M   'P 1'
#
loop_
_entity.id
_entity.type
_entity.pdbx_description
1 polymer ?
#
loop_
_entity_poly.entity_id
_entity_poly.type
_entity_poly.pdbx_seq_one_letter_code
_entity_poly.pdbx_strand_id
1 'polypeptide(L)'
;MNMIMLKKEQTEFYRTKKAGCIFAAFVAKNPSKYGWHQEIVDADTGQVNSIIEQAIDNQSISTLSLIFPSIQNATDLVALIDQVVKSNLIFIEQDVLFEGYRCLGLRVQINESKSWVSGFGPFEFLPKTRQSPFTELTFRVKPRPDYKWFMKPPISGVIHLADMDMKGLQKRTFTKWWNASIKNTKKILGHSPNLKSAAKTTYAIPESYCS
;
A
#
# COMPACT_ATOMS: atom_id res chain seq x y z
N MET A 1 19.11 -13.73 0.60
CA MET A 1 18.83 -12.98 1.85
C MET A 1 17.76 -13.72 2.64
N ASN A 2 17.89 -13.89 3.96
CA ASN A 2 16.86 -14.56 4.77
C ASN A 2 15.57 -13.72 4.83
N MET A 3 14.39 -14.35 4.77
CA MET A 3 13.05 -13.72 4.86
C MET A 3 12.91 -12.76 6.05
N ILE A 4 13.52 -13.07 7.20
CA ILE A 4 13.50 -12.18 8.38
C ILE A 4 14.17 -10.83 8.08
N MET A 5 15.28 -10.85 7.34
CA MET A 5 16.01 -9.64 6.97
C MET A 5 15.24 -8.80 5.95
N LEU A 6 14.63 -9.44 4.96
CA LEU A 6 13.76 -8.79 3.97
C LEU A 6 12.62 -8.03 4.65
N LYS A 7 11.86 -8.70 5.52
CA LYS A 7 10.75 -8.07 6.26
C LYS A 7 11.27 -6.92 7.12
N LYS A 8 12.38 -7.10 7.85
CA LYS A 8 12.98 -6.07 8.71
C LYS A 8 13.39 -4.81 7.93
N GLU A 9 14.03 -4.98 6.78
CA GLU A 9 14.46 -3.86 5.94
C GLU A 9 13.25 -3.11 5.34
N GLN A 10 12.23 -3.83 4.88
CA GLN A 10 10.97 -3.22 4.44
C GLN A 10 10.26 -2.47 5.58
N THR A 11 10.21 -3.05 6.78
CA THR A 11 9.65 -2.38 7.96
C THR A 11 10.42 -1.10 8.31
N GLU A 12 11.75 -1.10 8.18
CA GLU A 12 12.59 0.05 8.52
C GLU A 12 12.35 1.25 7.57
N PHE A 13 12.06 0.99 6.29
CA PHE A 13 11.60 2.03 5.36
C PHE A 13 10.37 2.78 5.91
N TYR A 14 9.39 2.07 6.46
CA TYR A 14 8.23 2.70 7.09
C TYR A 14 8.59 3.41 8.39
N ARG A 15 9.37 2.77 9.29
CA ARG A 15 9.77 3.33 10.59
C ARG A 15 10.50 4.67 10.46
N THR A 16 11.29 4.83 9.41
CA THR A 16 12.04 6.07 9.10
C THR A 16 11.18 7.16 8.44
N LYS A 17 9.86 6.97 8.33
CA LYS A 17 8.89 7.94 7.75
C LYS A 17 9.14 8.27 6.28
N LYS A 18 9.92 7.46 5.56
CA LYS A 18 10.18 7.66 4.13
C LYS A 18 8.90 7.53 3.29
N ALA A 19 7.95 6.70 3.74
CA ALA A 19 6.61 6.62 3.15
C ALA A 19 5.74 7.89 3.31
N GLY A 20 6.22 8.94 3.98
CA GLY A 20 5.47 10.18 4.21
C GLY A 20 4.43 10.10 5.33
N CYS A 21 3.91 8.91 5.63
CA CYS A 21 2.84 8.68 6.59
C CYS A 21 3.36 8.39 8.01
N ILE A 22 2.98 9.24 8.98
CA ILE A 22 3.37 9.06 10.39
C ILE A 22 2.65 7.86 11.02
N PHE A 23 1.41 7.58 10.61
CA PHE A 23 0.68 6.41 11.08
C PHE A 23 1.41 5.12 10.71
N ALA A 24 1.80 4.97 9.44
CA ALA A 24 2.59 3.84 8.98
C ALA A 24 3.91 3.71 9.76
N ALA A 25 4.63 4.82 9.98
CA ALA A 25 5.86 4.81 10.75
C ALA A 25 5.68 4.40 12.22
N PHE A 26 4.55 4.75 12.83
CA PHE A 26 4.22 4.34 14.19
C PHE A 26 3.82 2.87 14.26
N VAL A 27 2.98 2.41 13.33
CA VAL A 27 2.50 1.03 13.24
C VAL A 27 3.66 0.08 12.92
N ALA A 28 4.60 0.49 12.06
CA ALA A 28 5.80 -0.28 11.73
C ALA A 28 6.73 -0.55 12.94
N LYS A 29 6.56 0.15 14.07
CA LYS A 29 7.30 -0.17 15.30
C LYS A 29 6.80 -1.44 15.99
N ASN A 30 5.52 -1.76 15.80
CA ASN A 30 4.90 -2.98 16.32
C ASN A 30 3.74 -3.40 15.39
N PRO A 31 4.05 -3.97 14.21
CA PRO A 31 3.05 -4.28 13.17
C PRO A 31 1.93 -5.20 13.68
N SER A 32 2.28 -6.26 14.41
CA SER A 32 1.33 -7.26 14.92
C SER A 32 0.28 -6.66 15.86
N LYS A 33 0.65 -5.69 16.71
CA LYS A 33 -0.31 -4.98 17.59
C LYS A 33 -1.44 -4.30 16.82
N TYR A 34 -1.17 -3.83 15.61
CA TYR A 34 -2.10 -3.10 14.78
C TYR A 34 -2.65 -3.96 13.62
N GLY A 35 -2.39 -5.27 13.65
CA GLY A 35 -2.85 -6.23 12.64
C GLY A 35 -2.24 -5.99 11.26
N TRP A 36 -1.01 -5.46 11.20
CA TRP A 36 -0.28 -5.35 9.95
C TRP A 36 0.58 -6.59 9.75
N HIS A 37 0.15 -7.45 8.82
CA HIS A 37 0.86 -8.65 8.40
C HIS A 37 1.68 -8.37 7.14
N GLN A 38 2.92 -8.87 7.11
CA GLN A 38 3.79 -8.77 5.94
C GLN A 38 4.18 -10.17 5.50
N GLU A 39 4.01 -10.48 4.22
CA GLU A 39 4.34 -11.77 3.64
C GLU A 39 5.34 -11.62 2.49
N ILE A 40 6.37 -12.48 2.47
CA ILE A 40 7.27 -12.57 1.31
C ILE A 40 6.65 -13.58 0.35
N VAL A 41 6.44 -13.16 -0.88
CA VAL A 41 5.72 -13.95 -1.88
C VAL A 41 6.44 -13.96 -3.21
N ASP A 42 6.25 -15.03 -3.96
CA ASP A 42 6.60 -15.08 -5.36
C ASP A 42 5.46 -14.47 -6.18
N ALA A 43 5.74 -14.10 -7.43
CA ALA A 43 4.74 -13.58 -8.35
C ALA A 43 3.85 -14.72 -8.91
N ASP A 44 3.34 -15.58 -8.04
CA ASP A 44 2.41 -16.67 -8.38
C ASP A 44 0.98 -16.29 -7.99
N THR A 45 0.06 -16.38 -8.95
CA THR A 45 -1.34 -15.97 -8.77
C THR A 45 -2.06 -16.83 -7.73
N GLY A 46 -1.78 -18.13 -7.68
CA GLY A 46 -2.40 -19.06 -6.73
C GLY A 46 -1.96 -18.76 -5.29
N GLN A 47 -0.65 -18.55 -5.09
CA GLN A 47 -0.08 -18.16 -3.81
C GLN A 47 -0.64 -16.81 -3.33
N VAL A 48 -0.68 -15.80 -4.21
CA VAL A 48 -1.23 -14.47 -3.89
C VAL A 48 -2.68 -14.58 -3.43
N ASN A 49 -3.53 -15.31 -4.17
CA ASN A 49 -4.94 -15.50 -3.79
C ASN A 49 -5.08 -16.17 -2.43
N SER A 50 -4.36 -17.28 -2.22
CA SER A 50 -4.45 -18.04 -0.97
C SER A 50 -4.07 -17.18 0.24
N ILE A 51 -3.02 -16.36 0.12
CA ILE A 51 -2.60 -15.47 1.20
C ILE A 51 -3.64 -14.37 1.47
N ILE A 52 -4.27 -13.83 0.43
CA ILE A 52 -5.32 -12.83 0.58
C ILE A 52 -6.53 -13.42 1.29
N GLU A 53 -7.00 -14.60 0.85
CA GLU A 53 -8.14 -15.29 1.46
C GLU A 53 -7.86 -15.63 2.94
N GLN A 54 -6.68 -16.19 3.23
CA GLN A 54 -6.27 -16.45 4.60
C GLN A 54 -6.24 -15.18 5.47
N ALA A 55 -5.80 -14.05 4.90
CA ALA A 55 -5.81 -12.77 5.60
C ALA A 55 -7.23 -12.21 5.80
N ILE A 56 -8.14 -12.43 4.85
CA ILE A 56 -9.56 -12.08 4.97
C ILE A 56 -10.22 -12.88 6.09
N ASP A 57 -9.89 -14.16 6.26
CA ASP A 57 -10.49 -15.01 7.30
C ASP A 57 -9.87 -14.76 8.68
N ASN A 58 -8.58 -14.39 8.73
CA ASN A 58 -7.88 -14.15 9.97
C ASN A 58 -8.29 -12.82 10.64
N GLN A 59 -8.92 -12.89 11.81
CA GLN A 59 -9.40 -11.70 12.54
C GLN A 59 -8.27 -10.82 13.11
N SER A 60 -7.06 -11.36 13.24
CA SER A 60 -5.90 -10.59 13.72
C SER A 60 -5.25 -9.73 12.62
N ILE A 61 -5.55 -9.99 11.35
CA ILE A 61 -4.97 -9.28 10.21
C ILE A 61 -5.98 -8.22 9.73
N SER A 62 -5.57 -6.96 9.79
CA SER A 62 -6.34 -5.81 9.28
C SER A 62 -5.74 -5.22 8.00
N THR A 63 -4.43 -5.38 7.84
CA THR A 63 -3.61 -4.85 6.74
C THR A 63 -2.64 -5.92 6.30
N LEU A 64 -2.58 -6.16 5.00
CA LEU A 64 -1.70 -7.13 4.37
C LEU A 64 -0.70 -6.39 3.46
N SER A 65 0.57 -6.75 3.60
CA SER A 65 1.64 -6.40 2.67
C SER A 65 2.14 -7.65 1.99
N LEU A 66 2.04 -7.70 0.67
CA LEU A 66 2.68 -8.71 -0.17
C LEU A 66 3.98 -8.13 -0.71
N ILE A 67 5.11 -8.71 -0.34
CA ILE A 67 6.45 -8.23 -0.70
C ILE A 67 7.05 -9.21 -1.71
N PHE A 68 7.53 -8.67 -2.83
CA PHE A 68 8.06 -9.42 -3.98
C PHE A 68 9.55 -9.06 -4.20
N PRO A 69 10.50 -9.73 -3.52
CA PRO A 69 11.93 -9.36 -3.58
C PRO A 69 12.60 -9.61 -4.93
N SER A 70 12.02 -10.51 -5.74
CA SER A 70 12.51 -10.87 -7.08
C SER A 70 12.20 -9.80 -8.14
N ILE A 71 11.29 -8.88 -7.85
CA ILE A 71 10.83 -7.85 -8.80
C ILE A 71 11.70 -6.60 -8.61
N GLN A 72 12.71 -6.46 -9.46
CA GLN A 72 13.79 -5.47 -9.28
C GLN A 72 13.88 -4.44 -10.41
N ASN A 73 13.28 -4.71 -11.57
CA ASN A 73 13.25 -3.78 -12.70
C ASN A 73 11.81 -3.48 -13.18
N ALA A 74 11.66 -2.51 -14.07
CA ALA A 74 10.37 -2.06 -14.57
C ALA A 74 9.61 -3.15 -15.34
N THR A 75 10.32 -3.97 -16.11
CA THR A 75 9.74 -5.09 -16.86
C THR A 75 9.17 -6.14 -15.92
N ASP A 76 9.91 -6.49 -14.86
CA ASP A 76 9.41 -7.42 -13.83
C ASP A 76 8.16 -6.84 -13.14
N LEU A 77 8.12 -5.53 -12.90
CA LEU A 77 6.96 -4.88 -12.28
C LEU A 77 5.72 -4.97 -13.18
N VAL A 78 5.87 -4.74 -14.49
CA VAL A 78 4.78 -4.89 -15.46
C VAL A 78 4.30 -6.35 -15.49
N ALA A 79 5.23 -7.31 -15.55
CA ALA A 79 4.90 -8.73 -15.50
C ALA A 79 4.19 -9.13 -14.19
N LEU A 80 4.62 -8.58 -13.05
CA LEU A 80 3.93 -8.76 -11.75
C LEU A 80 2.49 -8.26 -11.84
N ILE A 81 2.29 -7.05 -12.37
CA ILE A 81 0.95 -6.45 -12.50
C ILE A 81 0.06 -7.34 -13.36
N ASP A 82 0.53 -7.75 -14.53
CA ASP A 82 -0.20 -8.66 -15.43
C ASP A 82 -0.53 -9.98 -14.76
N GLN A 83 0.35 -10.48 -13.89
CA GLN A 83 0.15 -11.75 -13.21
C GLN A 83 -0.82 -11.65 -12.02
N VAL A 84 -0.76 -10.57 -11.24
CA VAL A 84 -1.70 -10.38 -10.12
C VAL A 84 -3.10 -10.01 -10.60
N VAL A 85 -3.26 -9.35 -11.74
CA VAL A 85 -4.60 -9.02 -12.28
C VAL A 85 -5.29 -10.21 -12.96
N LYS A 86 -4.57 -11.30 -13.24
CA LYS A 86 -5.18 -12.60 -13.57
C LYS A 86 -5.80 -13.29 -12.36
N SER A 87 -5.57 -12.75 -11.16
CA SER A 87 -6.23 -13.23 -9.96
C SER A 87 -7.71 -12.82 -9.94
N ASN A 88 -8.55 -13.61 -9.29
CA ASN A 88 -9.98 -13.26 -9.15
C ASN A 88 -10.21 -12.15 -8.11
N LEU A 89 -9.18 -11.78 -7.34
CA LEU A 89 -9.29 -10.84 -6.23
C LEU A 89 -8.70 -9.47 -6.55
N ILE A 90 -7.67 -9.38 -7.40
CA ILE A 90 -7.00 -8.13 -7.73
C ILE A 90 -7.38 -7.69 -9.13
N PHE A 91 -7.82 -6.45 -9.29
CA PHE A 91 -8.20 -5.88 -10.59
C PHE A 91 -7.73 -4.43 -10.74
N ILE A 92 -7.64 -3.97 -11.99
CA ILE A 92 -7.34 -2.58 -12.32
C ILE A 92 -8.65 -1.80 -12.36
N GLU A 93 -8.81 -0.84 -11.45
CA GLU A 93 -9.96 0.08 -11.48
C GLU A 93 -9.63 1.37 -12.23
N GLN A 94 -8.37 1.79 -12.19
CA GLN A 94 -7.90 3.02 -12.82
C GLN A 94 -6.70 2.71 -13.71
N ASP A 95 -6.77 3.19 -14.94
CA ASP A 95 -5.66 3.19 -15.89
C ASP A 95 -5.72 4.48 -16.69
N VAL A 96 -4.79 5.41 -16.40
CA VAL A 96 -4.82 6.77 -16.97
C VAL A 96 -3.39 7.21 -17.29
N LEU A 97 -3.20 7.77 -18.48
CA LEU A 97 -1.95 8.44 -18.86
C LEU A 97 -1.87 9.84 -18.21
N PHE A 98 -0.72 10.14 -17.62
CA PHE A 98 -0.45 11.43 -16.99
C PHE A 98 1.04 11.76 -17.05
N GLU A 99 1.39 12.83 -17.75
CA GLU A 99 2.77 13.35 -17.86
C GLU A 99 3.79 12.28 -18.33
N GLY A 100 3.42 11.40 -19.27
CA GLY A 100 4.26 10.30 -19.77
C GLY A 100 4.32 9.06 -18.87
N TYR A 101 3.41 8.95 -17.89
CA TYR A 101 3.28 7.80 -17.00
C TYR A 101 1.89 7.18 -17.13
N ARG A 102 1.85 5.85 -17.21
CA ARG A 102 0.64 5.05 -16.99
C ARG A 102 0.40 4.92 -15.48
N CYS A 103 -0.63 5.61 -14.99
CA CYS A 103 -1.01 5.60 -13.57
C CYS A 103 -2.09 4.55 -13.32
N LEU A 104 -1.68 3.44 -12.72
CA LEU A 104 -2.51 2.28 -12.43
C LEU A 104 -3.02 2.30 -11.00
N GLY A 105 -4.33 2.14 -10.81
CA GLY A 105 -4.98 1.98 -9.52
C GLY A 105 -5.54 0.58 -9.36
N LEU A 106 -4.79 -0.29 -8.69
CA LEU A 106 -5.19 -1.65 -8.38
C LEU A 106 -6.12 -1.67 -7.16
N ARG A 107 -7.05 -2.61 -7.16
CA ARG A 107 -7.98 -2.89 -6.07
C ARG A 107 -7.93 -4.35 -5.72
N VAL A 108 -8.20 -4.65 -4.45
CA VAL A 108 -8.49 -6.02 -4.00
C VAL A 108 -9.95 -6.12 -3.61
N GLN A 109 -10.65 -7.13 -4.11
CA GLN A 109 -12.00 -7.47 -3.70
C GLN A 109 -11.96 -8.08 -2.30
N ILE A 110 -12.65 -7.45 -1.34
CA ILE A 110 -12.79 -7.90 0.04
C ILE A 110 -14.28 -8.01 0.34
N ASN A 111 -14.82 -9.23 0.24
CA ASN A 111 -16.26 -9.49 0.33
C ASN A 111 -17.04 -8.62 -0.69
N GLU A 112 -17.89 -7.71 -0.22
CA GLU A 112 -18.67 -6.79 -1.07
C GLU A 112 -17.98 -5.43 -1.30
N SER A 113 -16.81 -5.21 -0.69
CA SER A 113 -16.07 -3.95 -0.76
C SER A 113 -14.78 -4.09 -1.55
N LYS A 114 -14.23 -2.95 -2.00
CA LYS A 114 -12.92 -2.89 -2.67
C LYS A 114 -11.90 -2.17 -1.81
N SER A 115 -10.73 -2.76 -1.65
CA SER A 115 -9.60 -2.16 -0.96
C SER A 115 -8.67 -1.47 -1.93
N TRP A 116 -8.28 -0.23 -1.64
CA TRP A 116 -7.27 0.48 -2.43
C TRP A 116 -5.89 -0.06 -2.15
N VAL A 117 -5.17 -0.43 -3.21
CA VAL A 117 -3.81 -0.95 -3.11
C VAL A 117 -2.79 0.17 -3.23
N SER A 118 -1.88 0.22 -2.26
CA SER A 118 -0.69 1.06 -2.28
C SER A 118 0.50 0.26 -2.79
N GLY A 119 1.10 0.70 -3.89
CA GLY A 119 2.31 0.10 -4.44
C GLY A 119 3.56 0.79 -3.92
N PHE A 120 4.59 0.00 -3.62
CA PHE A 120 5.95 0.47 -3.34
C PHE A 120 6.95 -0.36 -4.14
N GLY A 121 8.17 0.14 -4.30
CA GLY A 121 9.26 -0.60 -4.93
C GLY A 121 10.56 0.18 -5.06
N PRO A 122 11.65 -0.47 -5.50
CA PRO A 122 12.99 0.14 -5.59
C PRO A 122 13.18 1.06 -6.81
N PHE A 123 12.10 1.40 -7.51
CA PHE A 123 12.19 2.08 -8.80
C PHE A 123 12.31 3.60 -8.65
N GLU A 124 13.31 4.19 -9.27
CA GLU A 124 13.57 5.63 -9.20
C GLU A 124 12.43 6.49 -9.79
N PHE A 125 11.68 5.93 -10.73
CA PHE A 125 10.55 6.60 -11.38
C PHE A 125 9.31 6.72 -10.47
N LEU A 126 9.24 5.95 -9.39
CA LEU A 126 8.16 6.08 -8.41
C LEU A 126 8.30 7.38 -7.62
N PRO A 127 7.19 7.96 -7.13
CA PRO A 127 7.27 9.07 -6.17
C PRO A 127 8.17 8.72 -4.99
N LYS A 128 8.93 9.69 -4.46
CA LYS A 128 9.88 9.45 -3.36
C LYS A 128 9.25 8.79 -2.13
N THR A 129 7.95 9.01 -1.88
CA THR A 129 7.19 8.35 -0.80
C THR A 129 6.81 6.90 -1.08
N ARG A 130 7.06 6.39 -2.28
CA ARG A 130 6.80 5.01 -2.73
C ARG A 130 8.08 4.23 -3.03
N GLN A 131 9.25 4.87 -2.94
CA GLN A 131 10.55 4.24 -3.17
C GLN A 131 10.98 3.44 -1.94
N SER A 132 10.77 2.13 -1.97
CA SER A 132 11.09 1.19 -0.89
C SER A 132 12.18 0.18 -1.32
N PRO A 133 12.81 -0.52 -0.38
CA PRO A 133 13.82 -1.54 -0.70
C PRO A 133 13.30 -2.67 -1.61
N PHE A 134 12.06 -3.12 -1.41
CA PHE A 134 11.45 -4.18 -2.21
C PHE A 134 10.11 -3.75 -2.78
N THR A 135 9.72 -4.39 -3.89
CA THR A 135 8.39 -4.24 -4.49
C THR A 135 7.33 -4.76 -3.52
N GLU A 136 6.30 -3.97 -3.25
CA GLU A 136 5.26 -4.30 -2.27
C GLU A 136 3.88 -3.82 -2.72
N LEU A 137 2.87 -4.67 -2.50
CA LEU A 137 1.45 -4.30 -2.52
C LEU A 137 0.90 -4.29 -1.09
N THR A 138 0.47 -3.12 -0.62
CA THR A 138 -0.14 -2.95 0.71
C THR A 138 -1.61 -2.55 0.61
N PHE A 139 -2.48 -3.25 1.31
CA PHE A 139 -3.92 -2.94 1.36
C PHE A 139 -4.55 -3.47 2.65
N ARG A 140 -5.79 -3.05 2.91
CA ARG A 140 -6.55 -3.53 4.07
C ARG A 140 -7.47 -4.66 3.69
N VAL A 141 -7.56 -5.67 4.54
CA VAL A 141 -8.44 -6.85 4.38
C VAL A 141 -9.65 -6.81 5.32
N LYS A 142 -9.80 -5.72 6.09
CA LYS A 142 -10.93 -5.48 6.97
C LYS A 142 -11.51 -4.10 6.70
N PRO A 143 -12.83 -3.90 6.90
CA PRO A 143 -13.44 -2.60 6.76
C PRO A 143 -12.81 -1.56 7.70
N ARG A 144 -13.10 -0.29 7.45
CA ARG A 144 -12.79 0.80 8.38
C ARG A 144 -13.27 0.43 9.80
N PRO A 145 -12.41 0.53 10.83
CA PRO A 145 -12.84 0.35 12.21
C PRO A 145 -13.84 1.45 12.61
N ASP A 146 -14.71 1.13 13.56
CA ASP A 146 -15.67 2.09 14.07
C ASP A 146 -14.96 3.15 14.95
N TYR A 147 -14.58 4.26 14.31
CA TYR A 147 -13.98 5.42 14.96
C TYR A 147 -14.94 6.59 14.96
N LYS A 148 -15.12 7.22 16.12
CA LYS A 148 -15.98 8.42 16.25
C LYS A 148 -15.43 9.65 15.51
N TRP A 149 -14.16 9.63 15.08
CA TRP A 149 -13.53 10.79 14.42
C TRP A 149 -13.10 10.48 12.99
N PHE A 150 -13.47 11.40 12.11
CA PHE A 150 -13.23 11.34 10.68
C PHE A 150 -12.59 12.66 10.24
N MET A 151 -11.55 12.59 9.42
CA MET A 151 -11.08 13.78 8.68
C MET A 151 -11.84 13.94 7.36
N LYS A 152 -12.33 12.83 6.80
CA LYS A 152 -13.23 12.77 5.65
C LYS A 152 -14.24 11.62 5.85
N PRO A 153 -15.49 11.77 5.39
CA PRO A 153 -16.44 10.66 5.36
C PRO A 153 -15.85 9.45 4.60
N PRO A 154 -16.14 8.22 5.03
CA PRO A 154 -15.78 7.04 4.26
C PRO A 154 -16.52 7.05 2.92
N ILE A 155 -15.84 6.55 1.88
CA ILE A 155 -16.48 6.32 0.58
C ILE A 155 -17.19 4.97 0.67
N SER A 156 -18.48 4.93 0.31
CA SER A 156 -19.25 3.69 0.37
C SER A 156 -18.60 2.58 -0.46
N GLY A 157 -18.51 1.36 0.12
CA GLY A 157 -17.90 0.19 -0.52
C GLY A 157 -16.38 0.26 -0.71
N VAL A 158 -15.69 1.28 -0.19
CA VAL A 158 -14.23 1.44 -0.33
C VAL A 158 -13.52 1.30 1.01
N ILE A 159 -12.50 0.45 1.03
CA ILE A 159 -11.57 0.30 2.15
C ILE A 159 -10.28 1.05 1.82
N HIS A 160 -9.97 2.10 2.59
CA HIS A 160 -8.78 2.90 2.37
C HIS A 160 -7.66 2.50 3.34
N LEU A 161 -6.41 2.43 2.87
CA LEU A 161 -5.27 2.04 3.73
C LEU A 161 -5.07 2.96 4.94
N ALA A 162 -5.38 4.25 4.78
CA ALA A 162 -5.35 5.23 5.87
C ALA A 162 -6.42 5.03 6.97
N ASP A 163 -7.38 4.12 6.77
CA ASP A 163 -8.37 3.73 7.80
C ASP A 163 -7.82 2.67 8.77
N MET A 164 -6.49 2.52 8.87
CA MET A 164 -5.82 1.54 9.74
C MET A 164 -6.28 1.64 11.20
N ASP A 165 -6.33 0.49 11.89
CA ASP A 165 -6.79 0.43 13.27
C ASP A 165 -5.76 0.98 14.27
N MET A 166 -5.74 2.30 14.46
CA MET A 166 -4.99 3.02 15.49
C MET A 166 -5.56 2.85 16.91
N LYS A 167 -5.67 1.61 17.39
CA LYS A 167 -6.17 1.26 18.74
C LYS A 167 -5.58 2.15 19.82
N GLY A 168 -6.44 2.81 20.60
CA GLY A 168 -6.06 3.67 21.73
C GLY A 168 -5.57 5.07 21.36
N LEU A 169 -5.60 5.46 20.09
CA LEU A 169 -5.17 6.80 19.66
C LEU A 169 -6.28 7.84 19.89
N GLN A 170 -5.97 8.86 20.69
CA GLN A 170 -6.91 9.97 20.94
C GLN A 170 -7.10 10.88 19.71
N LYS A 171 -8.30 11.45 19.54
CA LYS A 171 -8.65 12.37 18.43
C LYS A 171 -7.63 13.49 18.22
N ARG A 172 -7.17 14.15 19.30
CA ARG A 172 -6.18 15.25 19.22
C ARG A 172 -4.87 14.78 18.59
N THR A 173 -4.38 13.61 19.01
CA THR A 173 -3.16 13.00 18.47
C THR A 173 -3.36 12.55 17.03
N PHE A 174 -4.53 11.96 16.72
CA PHE A 174 -4.91 11.59 15.36
C PHE A 174 -4.86 12.80 14.41
N THR A 175 -5.52 13.90 14.75
CA THR A 175 -5.53 15.12 13.93
C THR A 175 -4.12 15.71 13.75
N LYS A 176 -3.32 15.72 14.83
CA LYS A 176 -1.91 16.16 14.76
C LYS A 176 -1.12 15.31 13.78
N TRP A 177 -1.24 13.98 13.85
CA TRP A 177 -0.52 13.05 12.97
C TRP A 177 -1.01 13.11 11.53
N TRP A 178 -2.30 13.32 11.31
CA TRP A 178 -2.87 13.54 9.99
C TRP A 178 -2.25 14.76 9.31
N ASN A 179 -2.29 15.92 9.96
CA ASN A 179 -1.73 17.16 9.42
C ASN A 179 -0.20 17.05 9.21
N ALA A 180 0.50 16.41 10.15
CA ALA A 180 1.92 16.20 10.04
C ALA A 180 2.29 15.21 8.91
N SER A 181 1.46 14.19 8.64
CA SER A 181 1.65 13.27 7.50
C SER A 181 1.48 14.00 6.17
N ILE A 182 0.48 14.89 6.05
CA ILE A 182 0.31 15.74 4.86
C ILE A 182 1.55 16.62 4.66
N LYS A 183 1.99 17.33 5.71
CA LYS A 183 3.16 18.21 5.65
C LYS A 183 4.43 17.43 5.28
N ASN A 184 4.64 16.26 5.88
CA ASN A 184 5.80 15.42 5.61
C ASN A 184 5.80 14.86 4.18
N THR A 185 4.65 14.39 3.71
CA THR A 185 4.47 13.92 2.32
C THR A 185 4.81 15.04 1.33
N LYS A 186 4.28 16.25 1.53
CA LYS A 186 4.60 17.40 0.68
C LYS A 186 6.09 17.74 0.70
N LYS A 187 6.72 17.68 1.88
CA LYS A 187 8.16 17.93 2.03
C LYS A 187 8.99 16.91 1.23
N ILE A 188 8.66 15.62 1.31
CA ILE A 188 9.39 14.55 0.62
C ILE A 188 9.19 14.64 -0.90
N LEU A 189 7.98 14.95 -1.34
CA LEU A 189 7.67 15.09 -2.77
C LEU A 189 8.17 16.41 -3.37
N GLY A 190 8.33 17.46 -2.56
CA GLY A 190 8.58 18.83 -3.04
C GLY A 190 7.33 19.54 -3.57
N HIS A 191 6.19 18.85 -3.63
CA HIS A 191 4.90 19.37 -4.12
C HIS A 191 3.71 18.71 -3.39
N SER A 192 2.49 19.20 -3.65
CA SER A 192 1.28 18.51 -3.17
C SER A 192 1.04 17.22 -3.97
N PRO A 193 0.54 16.13 -3.36
CA PRO A 193 0.29 14.89 -4.09
C PRO A 193 -0.54 15.13 -5.37
N ASN A 194 -0.02 14.61 -6.48
CA ASN A 194 -0.65 14.62 -7.80
C ASN A 194 -1.09 13.19 -8.17
N LEU A 195 -1.50 12.95 -9.42
CA LEU A 195 -2.01 11.64 -9.83
C LEU A 195 -1.00 10.50 -9.60
N LYS A 196 0.29 10.74 -9.86
CA LYS A 196 1.37 9.75 -9.67
C LYS A 196 1.55 9.32 -8.21
N SER A 197 1.32 10.24 -7.27
CA SER A 197 1.59 10.06 -5.84
C SER A 197 0.32 9.94 -4.98
N ALA A 198 -0.86 10.01 -5.60
CA ALA A 198 -2.14 9.89 -4.93
C ALA A 198 -2.33 8.50 -4.31
N ALA A 199 -3.11 8.43 -3.23
CA ALA A 199 -3.40 7.16 -2.56
C ALA A 199 -4.19 6.16 -3.44
N LYS A 200 -4.96 6.65 -4.41
CA LYS A 200 -5.73 5.83 -5.36
C LYS A 200 -4.88 5.16 -6.44
N THR A 201 -3.66 5.66 -6.65
CA THR A 201 -2.70 5.16 -7.62
C THR A 201 -1.75 4.20 -6.92
N THR A 202 -1.69 2.97 -7.42
CA THR A 202 -0.81 1.91 -6.93
C THR A 202 0.59 2.08 -7.51
N TYR A 203 0.71 2.15 -8.84
CA TYR A 203 1.97 2.39 -9.55
C TYR A 203 1.79 3.44 -10.64
N ALA A 204 2.79 4.30 -10.80
CA ALA A 204 2.92 5.21 -11.94
C ALA A 204 4.18 4.80 -12.72
N ILE A 205 3.99 4.13 -13.84
CA ILE A 205 5.07 3.51 -14.62
C ILE A 205 5.29 4.34 -15.89
N PRO A 206 6.54 4.66 -16.29
CA PRO A 206 6.79 5.34 -17.55
C PRO A 206 6.17 4.57 -18.72
N GLU A 207 5.54 5.30 -19.64
CA GLU A 207 4.82 4.71 -20.79
C GLU A 207 5.69 3.79 -21.65
N SER A 208 7.00 4.09 -21.73
CA SER A 208 8.00 3.30 -22.47
C SER A 208 8.18 1.86 -21.97
N TYR A 209 7.70 1.52 -20.77
CA TYR A 209 7.73 0.15 -20.25
C TYR A 209 6.41 -0.59 -20.41
N CYS A 210 5.35 0.10 -20.84
CA CYS A 210 3.99 -0.43 -20.96
C CYS A 210 3.60 -0.70 -22.44
N SER A 211 4.56 -0.58 -23.36
CA SER A 211 4.40 -0.69 -24.82
C SER A 211 4.50 -2.12 -25.31
#